data_AF-A0A2S9S091-F1
#
_entry.id   AF-A0A2S9S091-F1
#
_cell.length_a   1.000
_cell.length_b   1.000
_cell.length_c   1.000
_cell.angle_alpha   90.00
_cell.angle_beta   90.00
_cell.angle_gamma   90.00
#
_symmetry.space_group_name_H-M   'P 1'
#
loop_
_entity.id
_entity.type
_entity.pdbx_description
1 polymer ?
#
loop_
_entity_poly.entity_id
_entity_poly.type
_entity_poly.pdbx_seq_one_letter_code
_entity_poly.pdbx_strand_id
1 'polypeptide(L)'
;MSKSIELLVKLHNPKCVSVETVGRGGAALLYQDQIICAFAKAESEYMFGYHLLMCKYRQDPFSREFVNSYIESWCEDRGFPEHSSEAMKCVVDMVCDLPLPSQIKHIKALRKRYLRSQYAYLPTIEKVNKIAEENGLSINGAEARQLRVREINELRKSNTCPRCRGTGVVGRVQKRECPECRGKGQLRANIYHLMKSIDCTEAYFKRYLNALVVDFERHCYEDMSGAESVIKQRLNKEISD
;
A
#
# COMPACT_ATOMS: atom_id res chain seq x y z
N MET A 1 -7.46 -4.13 8.78
CA MET A 1 -6.70 -4.92 7.78
C MET A 1 -7.30 -6.32 7.76
N SER A 2 -7.64 -6.88 6.60
CA SER A 2 -8.25 -8.22 6.52
C SER A 2 -7.19 -9.32 6.67
N LYS A 3 -7.59 -10.51 7.15
CA LYS A 3 -6.71 -11.69 7.30
C LYS A 3 -6.02 -12.05 5.97
N SER A 4 -6.73 -11.91 4.84
CA SER A 4 -6.20 -12.13 3.50
C SER A 4 -5.07 -11.18 3.12
N ILE A 5 -5.20 -9.89 3.46
CA ILE A 5 -4.14 -8.89 3.24
C ILE A 5 -2.93 -9.17 4.14
N GLU A 6 -3.16 -9.59 5.38
CA GLU A 6 -2.09 -9.98 6.29
C GLU A 6 -1.30 -11.18 5.76
N LEU A 7 -1.98 -12.20 5.24
CA LEU A 7 -1.37 -13.36 4.60
C LEU A 7 -0.59 -12.96 3.33
N LEU A 8 -1.12 -12.04 2.51
CA LEU A 8 -0.43 -11.50 1.34
C LEU A 8 0.93 -10.88 1.73
N VAL A 9 0.93 -10.08 2.80
CA VAL A 9 2.13 -9.42 3.31
C VAL A 9 3.13 -10.44 3.87
N LYS A 10 2.64 -11.47 4.58
CA LYS A 10 3.47 -12.48 5.26
C LYS A 10 4.05 -13.54 4.33
N LEU A 11 3.30 -14.03 3.34
CA LEU A 11 3.72 -15.10 2.43
C LEU A 11 5.02 -14.77 1.69
N HIS A 12 5.19 -13.49 1.33
CA HIS A 12 6.34 -13.00 0.58
C HIS A 12 7.46 -12.46 1.49
N ASN A 13 7.43 -12.74 2.79
CA ASN A 13 8.55 -12.49 3.68
C ASN A 13 9.30 -13.82 3.86
N PRO A 14 10.59 -13.92 3.45
CA PRO A 14 11.31 -15.19 3.26
C PRO A 14 11.39 -16.12 4.48
N LYS A 15 10.90 -15.68 5.64
CA LYS A 15 10.97 -16.41 6.91
C LYS A 15 9.68 -16.30 7.77
N CYS A 16 8.59 -15.67 7.30
CA CYS A 16 7.38 -15.45 8.11
C CYS A 16 6.27 -16.49 7.98
N VAL A 17 6.43 -17.49 7.11
CA VAL A 17 5.64 -18.71 7.22
C VAL A 17 6.51 -19.69 7.98
N SER A 18 6.40 -19.71 9.31
CA SER A 18 6.74 -20.95 9.98
C SER A 18 5.80 -21.98 9.41
N VAL A 19 6.37 -22.98 8.76
CA VAL A 19 5.62 -24.06 8.12
C VAL A 19 4.76 -24.83 9.15
N GLU A 20 4.96 -24.59 10.46
CA GLU A 20 4.46 -25.48 11.52
C GLU A 20 4.03 -24.80 12.85
N THR A 21 3.97 -23.47 13.02
CA THR A 21 3.62 -22.90 14.34
C THR A 21 2.46 -21.89 14.36
N VAL A 22 1.23 -22.43 14.33
CA VAL A 22 0.11 -21.87 15.13
C VAL A 22 -0.52 -22.99 15.97
N GLY A 23 0.32 -23.69 16.75
CA GLY A 23 -0.14 -24.44 17.91
C GLY A 23 -0.47 -23.49 19.05
N ARG A 24 -1.70 -22.95 19.07
CA ARG A 24 -2.45 -22.49 20.27
C ARG A 24 -3.83 -21.97 19.84
N GLY A 25 -4.81 -22.88 19.79
CA GLY A 25 -6.23 -22.55 19.89
C GLY A 25 -7.04 -22.58 18.59
N GLY A 26 -7.48 -23.77 18.19
CA GLY A 26 -8.85 -24.02 17.71
C GLY A 26 -9.33 -23.47 16.35
N ALA A 27 -8.49 -22.85 15.52
CA ALA A 27 -8.87 -22.44 14.15
C ALA A 27 -8.05 -23.22 13.12
N ALA A 28 -8.71 -23.71 12.06
CA ALA A 28 -8.08 -24.51 11.00
C ALA A 28 -6.75 -23.90 10.50
N LEU A 29 -5.72 -24.74 10.45
CA LEU A 29 -4.38 -24.37 10.03
C LEU A 29 -4.35 -24.30 8.50
N LEU A 30 -4.09 -23.11 7.95
CA LEU A 30 -3.86 -22.94 6.52
C LEU A 30 -2.40 -23.24 6.20
N TYR A 31 -2.17 -24.15 5.26
CA TYR A 31 -0.85 -24.48 4.74
C TYR A 31 -0.39 -23.46 3.69
N GLN A 32 0.92 -23.38 3.46
CA GLN A 32 1.54 -22.40 2.57
C GLN A 32 1.06 -22.54 1.12
N ASP A 33 0.93 -23.77 0.64
CA ASP A 33 0.43 -24.14 -0.68
C ASP A 33 -1.03 -23.71 -0.89
N GLN A 34 -1.90 -23.86 0.11
CA GLN A 34 -3.28 -23.38 0.07
C GLN A 34 -3.33 -21.85 -0.08
N ILE A 35 -2.45 -21.14 0.63
CA ILE A 35 -2.34 -19.69 0.54
C ILE A 35 -1.82 -19.28 -0.85
N ILE A 36 -0.77 -19.93 -1.35
CA ILE A 36 -0.22 -19.67 -2.71
C ILE A 36 -1.30 -19.92 -3.76
N CYS A 37 -2.03 -21.02 -3.66
CA CYS A 37 -3.11 -21.37 -4.59
C CYS A 37 -4.22 -20.29 -4.59
N ALA A 38 -4.58 -19.74 -3.42
CA ALA A 38 -5.55 -18.65 -3.33
C ALA A 38 -5.07 -17.38 -4.04
N PHE A 39 -3.79 -17.03 -3.93
CA PHE A 39 -3.21 -15.89 -4.64
C PHE A 39 -3.09 -16.13 -6.14
N ALA A 40 -2.60 -17.29 -6.57
CA ALA A 40 -2.51 -17.66 -7.97
C ALA A 40 -3.88 -17.64 -8.65
N LYS A 41 -4.93 -18.07 -7.94
CA LYS A 41 -6.31 -17.99 -8.44
C LYS A 41 -6.76 -16.54 -8.61
N ALA A 42 -6.49 -15.67 -7.64
CA ALA A 42 -6.82 -14.26 -7.75
C ALA A 42 -6.07 -13.54 -8.87
N GLU A 43 -4.78 -13.87 -9.06
CA GLU A 43 -3.98 -13.39 -10.18
C GLU A 43 -4.57 -13.83 -11.54
N SER A 44 -5.07 -15.07 -11.63
CA SER A 44 -5.70 -15.57 -12.86
C SER A 44 -7.07 -14.94 -13.18
N GLU A 45 -7.90 -14.66 -12.17
CA GLU A 45 -9.26 -14.13 -12.37
C GLU A 45 -9.32 -12.60 -12.39
N TYR A 46 -8.49 -11.92 -11.58
CA TYR A 46 -8.45 -10.47 -11.40
C TYR A 46 -6.99 -9.98 -11.44
N MET A 47 -6.32 -10.19 -12.57
CA MET A 47 -4.89 -9.93 -12.74
C MET A 47 -4.49 -8.48 -12.38
N PHE A 48 -5.22 -7.49 -12.88
CA PHE A 48 -4.92 -6.09 -12.61
C PHE A 48 -5.11 -5.73 -11.12
N GLY A 49 -6.20 -6.20 -10.52
CA GLY A 49 -6.54 -6.02 -9.11
C GLY A 49 -5.55 -6.70 -8.18
N TYR A 50 -5.08 -7.90 -8.54
CA TYR A 50 -4.01 -8.59 -7.83
C TYR A 50 -2.71 -7.77 -7.83
N HIS A 51 -2.28 -7.26 -8.99
CA HIS A 51 -1.09 -6.42 -9.05
C HIS A 51 -1.28 -5.08 -8.33
N LEU A 52 -2.49 -4.50 -8.31
CA LEU A 52 -2.80 -3.33 -7.48
C LEU A 52 -2.70 -3.64 -5.98
N LEU A 53 -3.15 -4.81 -5.52
CA LEU A 53 -2.96 -5.25 -4.13
C LEU A 53 -1.47 -5.37 -3.79
N MET A 54 -0.66 -5.91 -4.72
CA MET A 54 0.79 -5.99 -4.55
C MET A 54 1.45 -4.61 -4.53
N CYS A 55 1.05 -3.68 -5.40
CA CYS A 55 1.53 -2.30 -5.33
C CYS A 55 1.17 -1.64 -4.00
N LYS A 56 -0.08 -1.78 -3.55
CA LYS A 56 -0.59 -1.13 -2.32
C LYS A 56 0.07 -1.66 -1.05
N TYR A 57 0.20 -2.98 -0.90
CA TYR A 57 0.63 -3.59 0.36
C TYR A 57 2.09 -4.03 0.39
N ARG A 58 2.70 -4.27 -0.78
CA ARG A 58 4.09 -4.73 -0.89
C ARG A 58 5.02 -3.72 -1.55
N GLN A 59 4.48 -2.72 -2.25
CA GLN A 59 5.24 -1.84 -3.14
C GLN A 59 6.14 -2.66 -4.08
N ASP A 60 5.58 -3.74 -4.63
CA ASP A 60 6.28 -4.66 -5.52
C ASP A 60 6.62 -3.99 -6.87
N PRO A 61 7.90 -3.94 -7.27
CA PRO A 61 8.32 -3.30 -8.52
C PRO A 61 7.77 -3.98 -9.78
N PHE A 62 7.72 -5.32 -9.78
CA PHE A 62 7.21 -6.07 -10.94
C PHE A 62 5.73 -5.78 -11.18
N SER A 63 4.92 -5.84 -10.12
CA SER A 63 3.51 -5.47 -10.18
C SER A 63 3.30 -4.02 -10.60
N ARG A 64 4.22 -3.11 -10.22
CA ARG A 64 4.18 -1.72 -10.67
C ARG A 64 4.44 -1.60 -12.17
N GLU A 65 5.43 -2.31 -12.70
CA GLU A 65 5.72 -2.34 -14.14
C GLU A 65 4.53 -2.90 -14.93
N PHE A 66 3.93 -3.99 -14.44
CA PHE A 66 2.71 -4.56 -15.01
C PHE A 66 1.57 -3.53 -15.06
N VAL A 67 1.27 -2.86 -13.93
CA VAL A 67 0.21 -1.86 -13.85
C VAL A 67 0.47 -0.68 -14.79
N ASN A 68 1.72 -0.24 -14.91
CA ASN A 68 2.07 0.82 -15.86
C ASN A 68 1.83 0.36 -17.31
N SER A 69 2.24 -0.86 -17.67
CA SER A 69 2.00 -1.42 -19.01
C SER A 69 0.50 -1.57 -19.31
N TYR A 70 -0.29 -1.98 -18.31
CA TYR A 70 -1.74 -2.07 -18.43
C TYR A 70 -2.38 -0.71 -18.70
N ILE A 71 -1.93 0.34 -18.02
CA ILE A 71 -2.40 1.72 -18.24
C ILE A 71 -2.09 2.18 -19.67
N GLU A 72 -0.87 1.96 -20.15
CA GLU A 72 -0.50 2.38 -21.52
C GLU A 72 -1.39 1.68 -22.56
N SER A 73 -1.54 0.36 -22.46
CA SER A 73 -2.43 -0.40 -23.35
C SER A 73 -3.89 0.08 -23.27
N TRP A 74 -4.39 0.33 -22.06
CA TRP A 74 -5.75 0.84 -21.83
C TRP A 74 -5.96 2.23 -22.45
N CYS A 75 -4.91 3.07 -22.45
CA CYS A 75 -4.94 4.39 -23.08
C CYS A 75 -4.86 4.34 -24.61
N GLU A 76 -3.98 3.49 -25.14
CA GLU A 76 -3.79 3.28 -26.58
C GLU A 76 -5.07 2.76 -27.25
N ASP A 77 -5.70 1.72 -26.67
CA ASP A 77 -6.90 1.08 -27.23
C ASP A 77 -8.10 2.03 -27.36
N ARG A 78 -8.13 3.10 -26.56
CA ARG A 78 -9.28 4.02 -26.47
C ARG A 78 -9.00 5.40 -27.05
N GLY A 79 -7.79 5.67 -27.53
CA GLY A 79 -7.42 6.95 -28.15
C GLY A 79 -7.57 8.14 -27.20
N PHE A 80 -7.19 7.97 -25.93
CA PHE A 80 -7.40 9.00 -24.92
C PHE A 80 -6.51 10.24 -25.13
N PRO A 81 -6.95 11.42 -24.63
CA PRO A 81 -6.24 12.67 -24.81
C PRO A 81 -4.89 12.70 -24.06
N GLU A 82 -4.08 13.72 -24.35
CA GLU A 82 -2.82 14.00 -23.65
C GLU A 82 -3.00 13.97 -22.11
N HIS A 83 -1.95 13.59 -21.38
CA HIS A 83 -1.94 13.42 -19.93
C HIS A 83 -2.81 12.28 -19.36
N SER A 84 -3.48 11.48 -20.20
CA SER A 84 -4.36 10.42 -19.69
C SER A 84 -3.60 9.32 -18.96
N SER A 85 -2.46 8.86 -19.50
CA SER A 85 -1.67 7.80 -18.84
C SER A 85 -1.04 8.31 -17.54
N GLU A 86 -0.55 9.54 -17.50
CA GLU A 86 -0.02 10.18 -16.29
C GLU A 86 -1.12 10.39 -15.24
N ALA A 87 -2.31 10.79 -15.65
CA ALA A 87 -3.46 10.94 -14.76
C ALA A 87 -3.86 9.58 -14.15
N MET A 88 -3.91 8.52 -14.95
CA MET A 88 -4.19 7.16 -14.47
C MET A 88 -3.11 6.63 -13.53
N LYS A 89 -1.82 6.87 -13.82
CA LYS A 89 -0.73 6.53 -12.90
C LYS A 89 -0.87 7.25 -11.56
N CYS A 90 -1.30 8.52 -11.56
CA CYS A 90 -1.64 9.23 -10.34
C CYS A 90 -2.84 8.61 -9.62
N VAL A 91 -3.86 8.14 -10.34
CA VAL A 91 -5.00 7.42 -9.74
C VAL A 91 -4.52 6.13 -9.05
N VAL A 92 -3.65 5.35 -9.69
CA VAL A 92 -3.06 4.16 -9.07
C VAL A 92 -2.33 4.52 -7.78
N ASP A 93 -1.53 5.58 -7.77
CA ASP A 93 -0.84 6.03 -6.56
C ASP A 93 -1.84 6.44 -5.47
N MET A 94 -2.93 7.13 -5.82
CA MET A 94 -4.01 7.47 -4.89
C MET A 94 -4.66 6.22 -4.29
N VAL A 95 -5.03 5.25 -5.13
CA VAL A 95 -5.64 3.97 -4.73
C VAL A 95 -4.70 3.15 -3.84
N CYS A 96 -3.39 3.19 -4.14
CA CYS A 96 -2.35 2.50 -3.40
C CYS A 96 -1.92 3.25 -2.12
N ASP A 97 -2.57 4.35 -1.74
CA ASP A 97 -2.19 5.18 -0.59
C ASP A 97 -0.73 5.69 -0.67
N LEU A 98 -0.28 5.99 -1.88
CA LEU A 98 1.04 6.55 -2.15
C LEU A 98 0.94 8.06 -2.38
N PRO A 99 1.95 8.83 -1.95
CA PRO A 99 1.96 10.27 -2.13
C PRO A 99 2.20 10.63 -3.59
N LEU A 100 1.39 11.56 -4.11
CA LEU A 100 1.61 12.09 -5.46
C LEU A 100 2.83 13.02 -5.52
N PRO A 101 3.44 13.22 -6.71
CA PRO A 101 4.57 14.12 -6.90
C PRO A 101 4.37 15.51 -6.26
N SER A 102 3.19 16.09 -6.43
CA SER A 102 2.83 17.40 -5.86
C SER A 102 2.84 17.44 -4.32
N GLN A 103 2.70 16.29 -3.65
CA GLN A 103 2.68 16.18 -2.18
C GLN A 103 4.06 15.94 -1.58
N ILE A 104 5.01 15.41 -2.34
CA ILE A 104 6.32 14.96 -1.83
C ILE A 104 7.03 16.07 -1.02
N LYS A 105 7.04 17.30 -1.53
CA LYS A 105 7.69 18.44 -0.84
C LYS A 105 7.03 18.74 0.52
N HIS A 106 5.70 18.76 0.55
CA HIS A 106 4.94 19.03 1.77
C HIS A 106 5.14 17.92 2.81
N ILE A 107 5.03 16.66 2.40
CA ILE A 107 5.25 15.51 3.30
C ILE A 107 6.68 15.50 3.84
N LYS A 108 7.69 15.77 2.99
CA LYS A 108 9.08 15.91 3.43
C LYS A 108 9.23 17.02 4.48
N ALA A 109 8.58 18.17 4.30
CA ALA A 109 8.59 19.26 5.27
C ALA A 109 7.93 18.85 6.61
N LEU A 110 6.79 18.17 6.57
CA LEU A 110 6.12 17.67 7.78
C LEU A 110 6.97 16.62 8.52
N ARG A 111 7.63 15.70 7.80
CA ARG A 111 8.57 14.75 8.41
C ARG A 111 9.74 15.45 9.07
N LYS A 112 10.34 16.44 8.38
CA LYS A 112 11.37 17.30 8.96
C LYS A 112 10.87 18.09 10.17
N ARG A 113 9.58 18.31 10.33
CA ARG A 113 9.01 19.02 11.50
C ARG A 113 8.74 18.07 12.68
N TYR A 114 8.10 16.93 12.41
CA TYR A 114 7.55 16.06 13.45
C TYR A 114 8.37 14.81 13.75
N LEU A 115 9.24 14.38 12.83
CA LEU A 115 10.10 13.19 12.95
C LEU A 115 11.59 13.58 12.97
N ARG A 116 11.94 14.69 13.64
CA ARG A 116 13.33 15.16 13.77
C ARG A 116 14.20 14.25 14.62
N SER A 117 13.61 13.67 15.66
CA SER A 117 14.34 12.85 16.62
C SER A 117 14.64 11.47 16.04
N GLN A 118 15.83 10.94 16.31
CA GLN A 118 16.15 9.52 16.10
C GLN A 118 15.12 8.61 16.79
N TYR A 119 14.52 9.07 17.89
CA TYR A 119 13.50 8.32 18.64
C TYR A 119 12.15 8.24 17.94
N ALA A 120 11.94 9.01 16.88
CA ALA A 120 10.68 8.99 16.14
C ALA A 120 10.41 7.64 15.47
N TYR A 121 11.46 6.88 15.17
CA TYR A 121 11.40 5.59 14.50
C TYR A 121 11.60 4.40 15.46
N LEU A 122 11.68 4.62 16.78
CA LEU A 122 11.87 3.53 17.75
C LEU A 122 10.83 2.40 17.60
N PRO A 123 9.52 2.67 17.53
CA PRO A 123 8.53 1.59 17.41
C PRO A 123 8.75 0.75 16.14
N THR A 124 9.17 1.40 15.05
CA THR A 124 9.53 0.72 13.81
C THR A 124 10.78 -0.13 13.99
N ILE A 125 11.82 0.44 14.61
CA ILE A 125 13.09 -0.24 14.86
C ILE A 125 12.87 -1.47 15.75
N GLU A 126 12.06 -1.35 16.82
CA GLU A 126 11.69 -2.46 17.70
C GLU A 126 10.96 -3.56 16.94
N LYS A 127 9.98 -3.20 16.11
CA LYS A 127 9.28 -4.17 15.25
C LYS A 127 10.23 -4.88 14.29
N VAL A 128 11.13 -4.15 13.64
CA VAL A 128 12.12 -4.73 12.72
C VAL A 128 13.12 -5.62 13.45
N ASN A 129 13.56 -5.24 14.64
CA ASN A 129 14.45 -6.06 15.45
C ASN A 129 13.78 -7.37 15.85
N LYS A 130 12.50 -7.33 16.24
CA LYS A 130 11.74 -8.55 16.54
C LYS A 130 11.66 -9.48 15.32
N ILE A 131 11.38 -8.93 14.13
CA ILE A 131 11.40 -9.69 12.87
C ILE A 131 12.80 -10.27 12.60
N ALA A 132 13.86 -9.50 12.87
CA ALA A 132 15.23 -9.96 12.70
C ALA A 132 15.56 -11.14 13.64
N GLU A 133 15.17 -11.04 14.91
CA GLU A 133 15.33 -12.11 15.92
C GLU A 133 14.55 -13.38 15.54
N GLU A 134 13.27 -13.23 15.15
CA GLU A 134 12.43 -14.34 14.65
C GLU A 134 13.07 -15.04 13.43
N ASN A 135 13.85 -14.29 12.66
CA ASN A 135 14.58 -14.76 11.49
C ASN A 135 15.98 -15.31 11.80
N GLY A 136 16.36 -15.41 13.08
CA GLY A 136 17.69 -15.86 13.52
C GLY A 136 18.82 -14.89 13.22
N LEU A 137 18.52 -13.61 12.95
CA LEU A 137 19.51 -12.58 12.65
C LEU A 137 19.97 -11.87 13.92
N SER A 138 21.27 -11.60 14.01
CA SER A 138 21.80 -10.73 15.06
C SER A 138 21.34 -9.29 14.85
N ILE A 139 20.74 -8.68 15.88
CA ILE A 139 20.25 -7.28 15.88
C ILE A 139 21.34 -6.29 15.43
N ASN A 140 22.59 -6.58 15.81
CA ASN A 140 23.74 -5.74 15.49
C ASN A 140 24.41 -6.09 14.15
N GLY A 141 24.00 -7.19 13.52
CA GLY A 141 24.50 -7.66 12.24
C GLY A 141 24.14 -6.74 11.06
N ALA A 142 24.88 -6.89 9.97
CA ALA A 142 24.69 -6.07 8.76
C ALA A 142 23.28 -6.22 8.17
N GLU A 143 22.75 -7.44 8.12
CA GLU A 143 21.42 -7.73 7.56
C GLU A 143 20.30 -7.06 8.37
N ALA A 144 20.32 -7.15 9.70
CA ALA A 144 19.34 -6.49 10.57
C ALA A 144 19.41 -4.95 10.46
N ARG A 145 20.60 -4.38 10.23
CA ARG A 145 20.76 -2.95 9.95
C ARG A 145 20.13 -2.57 8.59
N GLN A 146 20.37 -3.37 7.55
CA GLN A 146 19.78 -3.15 6.23
C GLN A 146 18.25 -3.21 6.27
N LEU A 147 17.68 -4.17 7.01
CA LEU A 147 16.23 -4.25 7.24
C LEU A 147 15.68 -2.97 7.89
N ARG A 148 16.35 -2.44 8.93
CA ARG A 148 15.95 -1.19 9.58
C ARG A 148 15.98 0.01 8.62
N VAL A 149 17.05 0.14 7.85
CA VAL A 149 17.20 1.22 6.85
C VAL A 149 16.11 1.13 5.79
N ARG A 150 15.84 -0.08 5.28
CA ARG A 150 14.77 -0.33 4.32
C ARG A 150 13.42 0.10 4.89
N GLU A 151 13.03 -0.39 6.05
CA GLU A 151 11.73 -0.09 6.66
C GLU A 151 11.54 1.41 6.95
N ILE A 152 12.59 2.09 7.44
CA ILE A 152 12.55 3.54 7.65
C ILE A 152 12.39 4.29 6.33
N ASN A 153 13.05 3.83 5.27
CA ASN A 153 12.90 4.42 3.94
C ASN A 153 11.49 4.18 3.37
N GLU A 154 10.88 3.02 3.62
CA GLU A 154 9.51 2.74 3.23
C GLU A 154 8.49 3.62 3.96
N LEU A 155 8.68 3.85 5.27
CA LEU A 155 7.88 4.83 6.01
C LEU A 155 8.03 6.24 5.45
N ARG A 156 9.22 6.57 4.92
CA ARG A 156 9.50 7.83 4.21
C ARG A 156 8.93 7.88 2.79
N LYS A 157 8.40 6.79 2.25
CA LYS A 157 7.62 6.80 1.01
C LYS A 157 6.12 6.80 1.25
N SER A 158 5.65 6.33 2.41
CA SER A 158 4.21 6.28 2.73
C SER A 158 3.53 7.67 2.80
N ASN A 159 2.19 7.68 2.66
CA ASN A 159 1.37 8.86 2.94
C ASN A 159 0.98 9.00 4.43
N THR A 160 1.55 8.18 5.32
CA THR A 160 1.23 8.20 6.76
C THR A 160 1.56 9.56 7.36
N CYS A 161 0.61 10.14 8.10
CA CYS A 161 0.80 11.46 8.70
C CYS A 161 1.93 11.42 9.73
N PRO A 162 3.02 12.19 9.55
CA PRO A 162 4.17 12.15 10.46
C PRO A 162 3.89 12.76 11.83
N ARG A 163 2.81 13.54 11.98
CA ARG A 163 2.44 14.18 13.25
C ARG A 163 1.72 13.22 14.19
N CYS A 164 0.66 12.56 13.71
CA CYS A 164 -0.13 11.62 14.51
C CYS A 164 0.30 10.15 14.32
N ARG A 165 1.24 9.89 13.41
CA ARG A 165 1.77 8.56 13.09
C ARG A 165 0.68 7.58 12.68
N GLY A 166 -0.27 8.02 11.86
CA GLY A 166 -1.38 7.19 11.40
C GLY A 166 -2.61 7.19 12.31
N THR A 167 -2.52 7.71 13.54
CA THR A 167 -3.64 7.60 14.51
C THR A 167 -4.79 8.57 14.25
N GLY A 168 -4.57 9.63 13.48
CA GLY A 168 -5.57 10.69 13.26
C GLY A 168 -5.75 11.65 14.44
N VAL A 169 -5.21 11.35 15.61
CA VAL A 169 -5.38 12.13 16.83
C VAL A 169 -4.05 12.59 17.43
N VAL A 170 -4.07 13.70 18.17
CA VAL A 170 -2.90 14.26 18.86
C VAL A 170 -3.29 14.69 20.27
N GLY A 171 -2.33 14.70 21.19
CA GLY A 171 -2.55 15.00 22.61
C GLY A 171 -2.56 13.73 23.46
N ARG A 172 -1.88 13.77 24.61
CA ARG A 172 -1.74 12.61 25.51
C ARG A 172 -2.97 12.42 26.40
N VAL A 173 -3.45 13.51 27.00
CA VAL A 173 -4.57 13.50 27.96
C VAL A 173 -5.86 13.91 27.26
N GLN A 174 -5.87 15.09 26.64
CA GLN A 174 -6.97 15.54 25.78
C GLN A 174 -6.66 15.19 24.34
N LYS A 175 -7.26 14.10 23.86
CA LYS A 175 -7.18 13.68 22.46
C LYS A 175 -7.98 14.66 21.62
N ARG A 176 -7.32 15.31 20.67
CA ARG A 176 -7.92 16.17 19.66
C ARG A 176 -7.57 15.68 18.29
N GLU A 177 -8.38 16.05 17.31
CA GLU A 177 -8.14 15.73 15.92
C GLU A 177 -6.78 16.29 15.45
N CYS A 178 -6.03 15.48 14.69
CA CYS A 178 -4.75 15.92 14.13
C CYS A 178 -5.01 16.94 13.00
N PRO A 179 -4.54 18.19 13.11
CA PRO A 179 -4.87 19.23 12.14
C PRO A 179 -4.15 19.04 10.79
N GLU A 180 -3.05 18.29 10.74
CA GLU A 180 -2.31 18.06 9.48
C GLU A 180 -3.03 17.08 8.56
N CYS A 181 -3.63 16.04 9.13
CA CYS A 181 -4.35 15.01 8.36
C CYS A 181 -5.86 15.08 8.52
N ARG A 182 -6.36 16.02 9.33
CA ARG A 182 -7.79 16.18 9.67
C ARG A 182 -8.42 14.85 10.07
N GLY A 183 -7.85 14.22 11.11
CA GLY A 183 -8.40 12.99 11.66
C GLY A 183 -8.13 11.71 10.85
N LYS A 184 -7.70 11.82 9.59
CA LYS A 184 -7.60 10.66 8.69
C LYS A 184 -6.41 9.74 8.96
N GLY A 185 -5.41 10.18 9.71
CA GLY A 185 -4.17 9.45 9.93
C GLY A 185 -3.21 9.42 8.72
N GLN A 186 -3.71 9.69 7.52
CA GLN A 186 -2.98 9.71 6.27
C GLN A 186 -3.15 11.05 5.55
N LEU A 187 -2.14 11.45 4.80
CA LEU A 187 -2.14 12.62 3.92
C LEU A 187 -2.59 12.20 2.52
N ARG A 188 -3.88 11.88 2.38
CA ARG A 188 -4.45 11.39 1.12
C ARG A 188 -4.42 12.47 0.04
N ALA A 189 -4.00 12.07 -1.15
CA ALA A 189 -4.13 12.90 -2.34
C ALA A 189 -5.61 13.10 -2.70
N ASN A 190 -5.85 14.15 -3.48
CA ASN A 190 -7.15 14.49 -4.04
C ASN A 190 -6.94 15.00 -5.48
N ILE A 191 -8.03 15.29 -6.18
CA ILE A 191 -8.00 15.76 -7.57
C ILE A 191 -7.06 16.97 -7.77
N TYR A 192 -7.02 17.92 -6.82
CA TYR A 192 -6.10 19.06 -6.89
C TYR A 192 -4.63 18.63 -6.91
N HIS A 193 -4.26 17.64 -6.09
CA HIS A 193 -2.90 17.10 -6.09
C HIS A 193 -2.58 16.37 -7.39
N LEU A 194 -3.56 15.66 -7.98
CA LEU A 194 -3.42 14.99 -9.26
C LEU A 194 -3.18 16.01 -10.38
N MET A 195 -4.06 17.01 -10.52
CA MET A 195 -3.93 18.07 -11.52
C MET A 195 -2.56 18.76 -11.44
N LYS A 196 -2.10 19.05 -10.22
CA LYS A 196 -0.79 19.67 -9.99
C LYS A 196 0.38 18.73 -10.29
N SER A 197 0.18 17.42 -10.24
CA SER A 197 1.24 16.43 -10.55
C SER A 197 1.43 16.24 -12.04
N ILE A 198 0.36 16.40 -12.83
CA ILE A 198 0.39 16.32 -14.30
C ILE A 198 0.45 17.69 -14.98
N ASP A 199 0.55 18.76 -14.19
CA ASP A 199 0.64 20.16 -14.65
C ASP A 199 -0.47 20.60 -15.62
N CYS A 200 -1.71 20.17 -15.38
CA CYS A 200 -2.85 20.52 -16.22
C CYS A 200 -3.73 21.63 -15.61
N THR A 201 -4.42 22.40 -16.46
CA THR A 201 -5.40 23.40 -16.01
C THR A 201 -6.70 22.76 -15.53
N GLU A 202 -7.44 23.45 -14.65
CA GLU A 202 -8.75 22.98 -14.16
C GLU A 202 -9.79 22.80 -15.28
N ALA A 203 -9.80 23.71 -16.25
CA ALA A 203 -10.69 23.64 -17.40
C ALA A 203 -10.40 22.40 -18.26
N TYR A 204 -9.11 22.11 -18.50
CA TYR A 204 -8.69 20.92 -19.22
C TYR A 204 -9.09 19.65 -18.46
N PHE A 205 -8.75 19.59 -17.17
CA PHE A 205 -9.06 18.43 -16.33
C PHE A 205 -10.55 18.10 -16.32
N LYS A 206 -11.40 19.11 -16.07
CA LYS A 206 -12.85 18.92 -16.03
C LYS A 206 -13.42 18.43 -17.36
N ARG A 207 -12.89 18.92 -18.48
CA ARG A 207 -13.40 18.62 -19.81
C ARG A 207 -12.97 17.24 -20.31
N TYR A 208 -11.72 16.84 -20.05
CA TYR A 208 -11.11 15.69 -20.73
C TYR A 208 -10.74 14.54 -19.79
N LEU A 209 -10.37 14.84 -18.54
CA LEU A 209 -9.79 13.84 -17.64
C LEU A 209 -10.71 13.44 -16.49
N ASN A 210 -11.64 14.29 -16.05
CA ASN A 210 -12.41 14.04 -14.83
C ASN A 210 -13.25 12.75 -14.91
N ALA A 211 -14.02 12.57 -15.99
CA ALA A 211 -14.81 11.34 -16.17
C ALA A 211 -13.90 10.12 -16.25
N LEU A 212 -12.80 10.22 -17.00
CA LEU A 212 -11.82 9.16 -17.16
C LEU A 212 -11.17 8.74 -15.84
N VAL A 213 -10.75 9.72 -15.03
CA VAL A 213 -10.14 9.52 -13.72
C VAL A 213 -11.12 8.84 -12.76
N VAL A 214 -12.38 9.29 -12.73
CA VAL A 214 -13.42 8.70 -11.87
C VAL A 214 -13.74 7.27 -12.30
N ASP A 215 -13.90 7.04 -13.61
CA ASP A 215 -14.18 5.72 -14.16
C ASP A 215 -13.02 4.74 -13.91
N PHE A 216 -11.78 5.21 -14.09
CA PHE A 216 -10.59 4.39 -13.85
C PHE A 216 -10.35 4.14 -12.35
N GLU A 217 -10.60 5.12 -11.47
CA GLU A 217 -10.55 4.91 -10.02
C GLU A 217 -11.55 3.84 -9.57
N ARG A 218 -12.78 3.89 -10.10
CA ARG A 218 -13.79 2.84 -9.86
C ARG A 218 -13.31 1.48 -10.36
N HIS A 219 -12.79 1.41 -11.58
CA HIS A 219 -12.22 0.16 -12.15
C HIS A 219 -11.13 -0.42 -11.25
N CYS A 220 -10.22 0.40 -10.74
CA CYS A 220 -9.18 -0.03 -9.80
C CYS A 220 -9.79 -0.66 -8.53
N TYR A 221 -10.78 -0.02 -7.92
CA TYR A 221 -11.41 -0.52 -6.71
C TYR A 221 -12.24 -1.79 -6.94
N GLU A 222 -12.97 -1.88 -8.04
CA GLU A 222 -13.74 -3.06 -8.42
C GLU A 222 -12.83 -4.27 -8.62
N ASP A 223 -11.75 -4.11 -9.39
CA ASP A 223 -10.82 -5.21 -9.70
C ASP A 223 -10.04 -5.66 -8.45
N MET A 224 -9.59 -4.70 -7.62
CA MET A 224 -8.97 -5.01 -6.32
C MET A 224 -9.93 -5.74 -5.38
N SER A 225 -11.21 -5.34 -5.36
CA SER A 225 -12.23 -5.96 -4.52
C SER A 225 -12.56 -7.37 -5.00
N GLY A 226 -12.59 -7.58 -6.31
CA GLY A 226 -12.70 -8.90 -6.95
C GLY A 226 -11.56 -9.82 -6.53
N ALA A 227 -10.31 -9.37 -6.70
CA ALA A 227 -9.13 -10.12 -6.28
C ALA A 227 -9.16 -10.47 -4.78
N GLU A 228 -9.47 -9.51 -3.90
CA GLU A 228 -9.56 -9.77 -2.45
C GLU A 228 -10.69 -10.76 -2.11
N SER A 229 -11.81 -10.69 -2.83
CA SER A 229 -12.95 -11.59 -2.64
C SER A 229 -12.61 -13.03 -3.03
N VAL A 230 -11.90 -13.23 -4.15
CA VAL A 230 -11.42 -14.55 -4.58
C VAL A 230 -10.48 -15.15 -3.53
N ILE A 231 -9.52 -14.36 -3.02
CA ILE A 231 -8.60 -14.80 -1.96
C ILE A 231 -9.40 -15.21 -0.71
N LYS A 232 -10.32 -14.35 -0.24
CA LYS A 232 -11.15 -14.64 0.94
C LYS A 232 -11.97 -15.91 0.77
N GLN A 233 -12.65 -16.06 -0.37
CA GLN A 233 -13.49 -17.22 -0.64
C GLN A 233 -12.66 -18.51 -0.68
N ARG A 234 -11.49 -18.50 -1.34
CA ARG A 234 -10.64 -19.68 -1.39
C ARG A 234 -10.12 -20.06 0.00
N LEU A 235 -9.59 -19.10 0.76
CA LEU A 235 -9.09 -19.36 2.10
C LEU A 235 -10.19 -19.84 3.07
N ASN A 236 -11.42 -19.32 2.93
CA ASN A 236 -12.54 -19.77 3.77
C ASN A 236 -12.97 -21.21 3.44
N LYS A 237 -12.87 -21.64 2.18
CA LYS A 237 -13.13 -23.04 1.80
C LYS A 237 -12.13 -23.98 2.49
N GLU A 238 -10.84 -23.66 2.38
CA GLU A 238 -9.75 -24.44 3.02
C GLU A 238 -9.83 -24.47 4.56
N ILE A 239 -10.54 -23.55 5.19
CA ILE A 239 -10.78 -23.52 6.65
C ILE A 239 -12.01 -24.35 7.04
N SER A 240 -12.96 -24.52 6.11
CA SER A 240 -14.24 -25.20 6.34
C SER A 240 -14.18 -26.69 6.00
N ASP A 241 -13.22 -27.08 5.16
CA ASP A 241 -12.86 -28.46 4.82
C ASP A 241 -11.89 -29.05 5.87
#